data_AF-A0A843L838-F1
#
_entry.id   AF-A0A843L838-F1
#
_cell.length_a   1.000
_cell.length_b   1.000
_cell.length_c   1.000
_cell.angle_alpha   90.00
_cell.angle_beta   90.00
_cell.angle_gamma   90.00
#
_symmetry.space_group_name_H-M   'P 1'
#
loop_
_entity.id
_entity.type
_entity.pdbx_description
1 polymer ?
#
loop_
_entity_poly.entity_id
_entity_poly.type
_entity_poly.pdbx_seq_one_letter_code
_entity_poly.pdbx_strand_id
1 'polypeptide(L)'
;VISVNGNTAALAAEEIAALQRASGADVEVNLFHRTEERIRLITRLLEEHGVRVLSGTAERLVPLAHDRGLCLREGIGDADVVLVPLEDGDRCAALRAMGKAVVTIDLNPLSRTARTATLTIVDELTRALPAITAACASLDPDERERLVASLDNTYLLRAAIDTMRERLAHALE
;
A
#
# COMPACT_ATOMS: atom_id res chain seq x y z
N VAL A 1 -8.81 1.76 -1.75
CA VAL A 1 -8.26 2.80 -0.85
C VAL A 1 -6.74 2.74 -0.80
N ILE A 2 -6.07 3.88 -0.81
CA ILE A 2 -4.62 4.04 -0.60
C ILE A 2 -4.41 4.47 0.85
N SER A 3 -3.85 3.60 1.68
CA SER A 3 -3.52 3.89 3.09
C SER A 3 -2.14 4.56 3.16
N VAL A 4 -2.09 5.77 3.68
CA VAL A 4 -0.85 6.58 3.73
C VAL A 4 -0.37 6.75 5.16
N ASN A 5 0.84 6.25 5.45
CA ASN A 5 1.54 6.49 6.70
C ASN A 5 2.53 7.65 6.58
N GLY A 6 3.22 7.99 7.68
CA GLY A 6 4.20 9.09 7.69
C GLY A 6 5.36 8.92 6.71
N ASN A 7 5.87 7.71 6.53
CA ASN A 7 6.96 7.45 5.58
C ASN A 7 6.48 7.62 4.13
N THR A 8 5.29 7.10 3.84
CA THR A 8 4.67 7.18 2.51
C THR A 8 4.41 8.65 2.14
N ALA A 9 3.85 9.43 3.06
CA ALA A 9 3.61 10.85 2.84
C ALA A 9 4.91 11.64 2.66
N ALA A 10 5.94 11.36 3.48
CA ALA A 10 7.20 12.08 3.41
C ALA A 10 8.00 11.79 2.12
N LEU A 11 7.92 10.56 1.61
CA LEU A 11 8.71 10.12 0.46
C LEU A 11 7.98 10.31 -0.87
N ALA A 12 6.65 10.24 -0.90
CA ALA A 12 5.92 10.04 -2.14
C ALA A 12 4.55 10.76 -2.23
N ALA A 13 4.39 11.92 -1.58
CA ALA A 13 3.11 12.66 -1.60
C ALA A 13 2.64 13.00 -3.03
N GLU A 14 3.56 13.40 -3.91
CA GLU A 14 3.27 13.74 -5.30
C GLU A 14 2.82 12.51 -6.10
N GLU A 15 3.51 11.38 -5.94
CA GLU A 15 3.20 10.12 -6.59
C GLU A 15 1.87 9.54 -6.10
N ILE A 16 1.54 9.72 -4.81
CA ILE A 16 0.22 9.38 -4.27
C ILE A 16 -0.87 10.24 -4.92
N ALA A 17 -0.64 11.54 -5.12
CA ALA A 17 -1.60 12.41 -5.81
C ALA A 17 -1.82 11.95 -7.26
N ALA A 18 -0.74 11.58 -7.96
CA ALA A 18 -0.81 11.04 -9.32
C ALA A 18 -1.59 9.71 -9.37
N LEU A 19 -1.29 8.78 -8.46
CA LEU A 19 -1.96 7.49 -8.38
C LEU A 19 -3.44 7.65 -8.00
N GLN A 20 -3.78 8.53 -7.07
CA GLN A 20 -5.16 8.83 -6.71
C GLN A 20 -5.94 9.33 -7.93
N ARG A 21 -5.37 10.26 -8.71
CA ARG A 21 -6.02 10.76 -9.94
C ARG A 21 -6.21 9.67 -10.99
N ALA A 22 -5.22 8.80 -11.17
CA ALA A 22 -5.25 7.75 -12.19
C ALA A 22 -6.19 6.58 -11.83
N SER A 23 -6.25 6.21 -10.55
CA SER A 23 -7.03 5.06 -10.07
C SER A 23 -8.43 5.44 -9.58
N GLY A 24 -8.66 6.70 -9.23
CA GLY A 24 -9.88 7.14 -8.55
C GLY A 24 -9.99 6.69 -7.09
N ALA A 25 -8.96 6.05 -6.53
CA ALA A 25 -9.00 5.51 -5.18
C ALA A 25 -8.99 6.60 -4.10
N ASP A 26 -9.76 6.41 -3.03
CA ASP A 26 -9.68 7.27 -1.87
C ASP A 26 -8.35 7.12 -1.14
N VAL A 27 -7.90 8.22 -0.52
CA VAL A 27 -6.69 8.24 0.30
C VAL A 27 -7.06 8.42 1.76
N GLU A 28 -6.61 7.51 2.62
CA GLU A 28 -6.81 7.58 4.07
C GLU A 28 -5.47 7.63 4.79
N VAL A 29 -5.29 8.61 5.68
CA VAL A 29 -4.10 8.65 6.56
C VAL A 29 -4.25 7.63 7.67
N ASN A 30 -3.31 6.70 7.76
CA ASN A 30 -3.27 5.70 8.83
C ASN A 30 -1.90 5.63 9.50
N LEU A 31 -1.88 5.59 10.83
CA LEU A 31 -0.66 5.65 11.64
C LEU A 31 -0.64 4.58 12.72
N PHE A 32 0.54 3.98 12.91
CA PHE A 32 0.79 3.05 14.00
C PHE A 32 0.71 3.75 15.38
N HIS A 33 1.37 4.90 15.53
CA HIS A 33 1.29 5.76 16.72
C HIS A 33 0.48 7.01 16.37
N ARG A 34 -0.84 6.89 16.52
CA ARG A 34 -1.78 7.94 16.14
C ARG A 34 -1.75 9.07 17.16
N THR A 35 -1.54 10.29 16.68
CA THR A 35 -1.85 11.52 17.43
C THR A 35 -2.58 12.48 16.49
N GLU A 36 -3.46 13.31 17.02
CA GLU A 36 -4.18 14.31 16.21
C GLU A 36 -3.23 15.27 15.51
N GLU A 37 -2.12 15.62 16.16
CA GLU A 37 -1.07 16.44 15.56
C GLU A 37 -0.43 15.77 14.34
N ARG A 38 -0.04 14.49 14.45
CA ARG A 38 0.58 13.77 13.32
C ARG A 38 -0.40 13.58 12.16
N ILE A 39 -1.66 13.26 12.46
CA ILE A 39 -2.70 13.16 11.43
C ILE A 39 -2.84 14.49 10.70
N ARG A 40 -2.93 15.62 11.42
CA ARG A 40 -3.03 16.95 10.81
C ARG A 40 -1.82 17.30 9.96
N LEU A 41 -0.59 17.07 10.45
CA LEU A 41 0.63 17.36 9.70
C LEU A 41 0.73 16.55 8.41
N ILE A 42 0.44 15.25 8.47
CA ILE A 42 0.47 14.38 7.30
C ILE A 42 -0.63 14.74 6.31
N THR A 43 -1.85 14.98 6.81
CA THR A 43 -2.99 15.41 5.97
C THR A 43 -2.64 16.68 5.23
N ARG A 44 -2.11 17.68 5.93
CA ARG A 44 -1.68 18.95 5.34
C ARG A 44 -0.59 18.75 4.28
N LEU A 45 0.43 17.94 4.57
CA LEU A 45 1.50 17.64 3.61
C LEU A 45 0.92 17.02 2.32
N LEU A 46 -0.01 16.08 2.44
CA LEU A 46 -0.66 15.44 1.31
C LEU A 46 -1.52 16.43 0.51
N GLU A 47 -2.31 17.25 1.20
CA GLU A 47 -3.17 18.28 0.58
C GLU A 47 -2.34 19.35 -0.15
N GLU A 48 -1.17 19.75 0.39
CA GLU A 48 -0.23 20.66 -0.26
C GLU A 48 0.31 20.10 -1.60
N HIS A 49 0.31 18.77 -1.76
CA HIS A 49 0.67 18.08 -3.01
C HIS A 49 -0.55 17.68 -3.87
N GLY A 50 -1.75 18.16 -3.50
CA GLY A 50 -2.98 17.96 -4.28
C GLY A 50 -3.66 16.62 -4.06
N VAL A 51 -3.35 15.91 -2.97
CA VAL A 51 -4.07 14.70 -2.55
C VAL A 51 -5.37 15.09 -1.84
N ARG A 52 -6.47 14.45 -2.22
CA ARG A 52 -7.74 14.54 -1.50
C ARG A 52 -7.78 13.47 -0.42
N VAL A 53 -7.49 13.87 0.81
CA VAL A 53 -7.49 12.97 1.97
C VAL A 53 -8.90 12.84 2.53
N LEU A 54 -9.35 11.61 2.80
CA LEU A 54 -10.62 11.38 3.48
C LEU A 54 -10.58 11.96 4.90
N SER A 55 -11.66 12.65 5.27
CA SER A 55 -11.86 13.19 6.60
C SER A 55 -13.07 12.55 7.26
N GLY A 56 -13.06 12.46 8.59
CA GLY A 56 -14.14 11.86 9.36
C GLY A 56 -13.69 11.36 10.73
N THR A 57 -14.62 10.78 11.47
CA THR A 57 -14.34 10.17 12.77
C THR A 57 -13.86 8.74 12.55
N ALA A 58 -12.64 8.43 12.99
CA ALA A 58 -12.12 7.08 12.89
C ALA A 58 -12.75 6.17 13.96
N GLU A 59 -13.09 4.97 13.53
CA GLU A 59 -13.69 3.92 14.35
C GLU A 59 -12.77 2.71 14.40
N ARG A 60 -12.90 1.90 15.46
CA ARG A 60 -12.16 0.64 15.58
C ARG A 60 -12.83 -0.45 14.75
N LEU A 61 -12.52 -0.47 13.46
CA LEU A 61 -13.09 -1.43 12.50
C LEU A 61 -12.13 -2.57 12.18
N VAL A 62 -10.82 -2.33 12.25
CA VAL A 62 -9.82 -3.38 12.07
C VAL A 62 -9.60 -4.09 13.41
N PRO A 63 -9.64 -5.45 13.48
CA PRO A 63 -9.59 -6.22 14.72
C PRO A 63 -8.19 -6.29 15.33
N LEU A 64 -7.62 -5.12 15.65
CA LEU A 64 -6.33 -4.96 16.31
C LEU A 64 -6.50 -4.18 17.61
N ALA A 65 -5.64 -4.47 18.58
CA ALA A 65 -5.49 -3.65 19.77
C ALA A 65 -4.90 -2.27 19.42
N HIS A 66 -5.16 -1.26 20.27
CA HIS A 66 -4.63 0.11 20.16
C HIS A 66 -5.08 0.88 18.91
N ASP A 67 -4.43 2.00 18.61
CA ASP A 67 -4.86 2.90 17.54
C ASP A 67 -4.68 2.32 16.13
N ARG A 68 -3.96 1.21 16.00
CA ARG A 68 -3.77 0.46 14.74
C ARG A 68 -5.08 -0.09 14.16
N GLY A 69 -6.07 -0.28 15.03
CA GLY A 69 -7.41 -0.73 14.65
C GLY A 69 -8.31 0.40 14.09
N LEU A 70 -7.89 1.66 14.22
CA LEU A 70 -8.69 2.83 13.86
C LEU A 70 -8.59 3.12 12.36
N CYS A 71 -9.74 3.23 11.70
CA CYS A 71 -9.86 3.69 10.31
C CYS A 71 -11.22 4.34 10.06
N LEU A 72 -11.40 4.96 8.90
CA LEU A 72 -12.69 5.54 8.51
C LEU A 72 -13.62 4.45 7.97
N ARG A 73 -14.90 4.53 8.32
CA ARG A 73 -15.93 3.62 7.80
C ARG A 73 -16.04 3.73 6.28
N GLU A 74 -16.14 4.95 5.77
CA GLU A 74 -16.17 5.30 4.33
C GLU A 74 -14.81 5.09 3.62
N GLY A 75 -13.76 4.71 4.37
CA GLY A 75 -12.40 4.50 3.87
C GLY A 75 -12.02 3.01 3.91
N ILE A 76 -10.98 2.69 4.67
CA ILE A 76 -10.50 1.30 4.80
C ILE A 76 -11.60 0.36 5.32
N GLY A 77 -12.57 0.87 6.09
CA GLY A 77 -13.73 0.12 6.57
C GLY A 77 -14.50 -0.57 5.45
N ASP A 78 -14.90 0.18 4.42
CA ASP A 78 -15.71 -0.28 3.29
C ASP A 78 -14.88 -0.80 2.09
N ALA A 79 -13.57 -0.50 2.06
CA ALA A 79 -12.70 -0.87 0.94
C ALA A 79 -12.67 -2.39 0.64
N ASP A 80 -12.77 -2.75 -0.63
CA ASP A 80 -12.52 -4.08 -1.18
C ASP A 80 -11.02 -4.33 -1.43
N VAL A 81 -10.32 -3.31 -1.94
CA VAL A 81 -8.86 -3.31 -2.19
C VAL A 81 -8.18 -2.20 -1.40
N VAL A 82 -7.10 -2.53 -0.71
CA VAL A 82 -6.29 -1.58 0.07
C VAL A 82 -4.82 -1.67 -0.33
N LEU A 83 -4.25 -0.55 -0.78
CA LEU A 83 -2.81 -0.38 -0.93
C LEU A 83 -2.22 0.11 0.40
N VAL A 84 -1.29 -0.64 0.98
CA VAL A 84 -0.63 -0.35 2.27
C VAL A 84 0.90 -0.35 2.12
N PRO A 85 1.52 0.74 1.66
CA PRO A 85 2.98 0.80 1.52
C PRO A 85 3.68 0.84 2.88
N LEU A 86 4.83 0.16 3.01
CA LEU A 86 5.67 0.22 4.22
C LEU A 86 4.87 -0.12 5.51
N GLU A 87 4.06 -1.19 5.45
CA GLU A 87 3.06 -1.52 6.47
C GLU A 87 3.51 -2.56 7.51
N ASP A 88 2.91 -2.50 8.69
CA ASP A 88 3.03 -3.47 9.77
C ASP A 88 2.34 -4.81 9.45
N GLY A 89 3.04 -5.92 9.73
CA GLY A 89 2.56 -7.26 9.41
C GLY A 89 1.28 -7.68 10.14
N ASP A 90 1.04 -7.21 11.36
CA ASP A 90 -0.20 -7.52 12.10
C ASP A 90 -1.40 -6.86 11.43
N ARG A 91 -1.24 -5.62 10.97
CA ARG A 91 -2.28 -4.87 10.27
C ARG A 91 -2.60 -5.44 8.90
N CYS A 92 -1.57 -5.82 8.14
CA CYS A 92 -1.76 -6.56 6.90
C CYS A 92 -2.57 -7.86 7.12
N ALA A 93 -2.22 -8.65 8.14
CA ALA A 93 -2.93 -9.88 8.48
C ALA A 93 -4.39 -9.62 8.87
N ALA A 94 -4.65 -8.59 9.67
CA ALA A 94 -6.01 -8.23 10.08
C ALA A 94 -6.88 -7.80 8.88
N LEU A 95 -6.34 -6.98 7.98
CA LEU A 95 -7.05 -6.56 6.76
C LEU A 95 -7.34 -7.75 5.84
N ARG A 96 -6.40 -8.68 5.68
CA ARG A 96 -6.62 -9.94 4.94
C ARG A 96 -7.70 -10.81 5.59
N ALA A 97 -7.70 -10.93 6.91
CA ALA A 97 -8.72 -11.66 7.65
C ALA A 97 -10.12 -11.05 7.52
N MET A 98 -10.21 -9.73 7.29
CA MET A 98 -11.45 -9.03 6.94
C MET A 98 -11.90 -9.26 5.48
N GLY A 99 -11.20 -10.10 4.71
CA GLY A 99 -11.55 -10.41 3.32
C GLY A 99 -11.09 -9.38 2.30
N LYS A 100 -10.28 -8.39 2.70
CA LYS A 100 -9.79 -7.33 1.81
C LYS A 100 -8.62 -7.82 0.95
N ALA A 101 -8.58 -7.38 -0.30
CA ALA A 101 -7.41 -7.53 -1.15
C ALA A 101 -6.35 -6.50 -0.73
N VAL A 102 -5.33 -6.96 -0.03
CA VAL A 102 -4.24 -6.11 0.46
C VAL A 102 -3.06 -6.15 -0.50
N VAL A 103 -2.72 -5.00 -1.08
CA VAL A 103 -1.52 -4.80 -1.91
C VAL A 103 -0.50 -4.03 -1.07
N THR A 104 0.76 -4.50 -1.05
CA THR A 104 1.83 -3.81 -0.31
C THR A 104 3.01 -3.51 -1.23
N ILE A 105 3.69 -2.40 -0.96
CA ILE A 105 5.00 -2.09 -1.53
C ILE A 105 6.01 -2.23 -0.40
N ASP A 106 6.93 -3.19 -0.53
CA ASP A 106 7.91 -3.52 0.50
C ASP A 106 9.20 -4.05 -0.15
N LEU A 107 10.33 -3.43 0.17
CA LEU A 107 11.64 -3.84 -0.33
C LEU A 107 12.06 -5.22 0.18
N ASN A 108 11.50 -5.68 1.29
CA ASN A 108 11.87 -6.94 1.92
C ASN A 108 10.86 -8.06 1.54
N PRO A 109 11.20 -8.96 0.59
CA PRO A 109 10.31 -10.06 0.19
C PRO A 109 10.10 -11.10 1.29
N LEU A 110 10.89 -11.06 2.36
CA LEU A 110 10.81 -11.98 3.50
C LEU A 110 9.98 -11.42 4.66
N SER A 111 9.53 -10.16 4.56
CA SER A 111 8.79 -9.53 5.64
C SER A 111 7.46 -10.25 5.90
N ARG A 112 6.96 -10.11 7.13
CA ARG A 112 5.66 -10.70 7.50
C ARG A 112 4.54 -10.10 6.65
N THR A 113 4.63 -8.80 6.35
CA THR A 113 3.71 -8.06 5.48
C THR A 113 3.73 -8.63 4.06
N ALA A 114 4.93 -8.76 3.47
CA ALA A 114 5.12 -9.29 2.12
C ALA A 114 4.48 -10.67 1.95
N ARG A 115 4.75 -11.57 2.90
CA ARG A 115 4.21 -12.94 2.86
C ARG A 115 2.70 -13.03 3.11
N THR A 116 2.10 -12.04 3.75
CA THR A 116 0.68 -12.07 4.15
C THR A 116 -0.23 -11.36 3.14
N ALA A 117 0.30 -10.35 2.45
CA ALA A 117 -0.43 -9.57 1.47
C ALA A 117 -0.99 -10.44 0.33
N THR A 118 -2.03 -9.91 -0.32
CA THR A 118 -2.60 -10.53 -1.54
C THR A 118 -1.61 -10.41 -2.69
N LEU A 119 -0.94 -9.27 -2.76
CA LEU A 119 0.12 -8.95 -3.71
C LEU A 119 1.19 -8.11 -3.03
N THR A 120 2.44 -8.48 -3.25
CA THR A 120 3.60 -7.69 -2.83
C THR A 120 4.37 -7.22 -4.05
N ILE A 121 4.57 -5.91 -4.10
CA ILE A 121 5.46 -5.25 -5.05
C ILE A 121 6.79 -5.07 -4.33
N VAL A 122 7.78 -5.89 -4.71
CA VAL A 122 9.13 -5.86 -4.15
C VAL A 122 9.94 -4.79 -4.88
N ASP A 123 9.70 -3.54 -4.54
CA ASP A 123 10.39 -2.38 -5.13
C ASP A 123 10.40 -1.19 -4.16
N GLU A 124 11.17 -0.16 -4.50
CA GLU A 124 11.20 1.10 -3.75
C GLU A 124 9.97 1.94 -4.08
N LEU A 125 9.39 2.58 -3.06
CA LEU A 125 8.10 3.27 -3.13
C LEU A 125 8.02 4.31 -4.25
N THR A 126 9.05 5.15 -4.40
CA THR A 126 9.11 6.24 -5.37
C THR A 126 9.30 5.74 -6.80
N ARG A 127 9.70 4.47 -7.00
CA ARG A 127 9.70 3.81 -8.32
C ARG A 127 8.40 3.08 -8.60
N ALA A 128 7.88 2.39 -7.59
CA ALA A 128 6.68 1.58 -7.70
C ALA A 128 5.44 2.43 -8.01
N LEU A 129 5.21 3.52 -7.29
CA LEU A 129 4.00 4.33 -7.46
C LEU A 129 3.87 4.95 -8.86
N PRO A 130 4.92 5.54 -9.47
CA PRO A 130 4.85 5.99 -10.86
C PRO A 130 4.58 4.86 -11.86
N ALA A 131 5.19 3.68 -11.66
CA ALA A 131 4.98 2.53 -12.54
C ALA A 131 3.53 2.03 -12.48
N ILE A 132 2.95 1.93 -11.27
CA ILE A 132 1.54 1.58 -11.07
C ILE A 132 0.64 2.63 -11.72
N THR A 133 0.94 3.92 -11.52
CA THR A 133 0.17 5.04 -12.08
C THR A 133 0.16 4.98 -13.61
N ALA A 134 1.31 4.72 -14.24
CA ALA A 134 1.39 4.56 -15.68
C ALA A 134 0.56 3.36 -16.17
N ALA A 135 0.62 2.24 -15.44
CA ALA A 135 -0.15 1.04 -15.76
C ALA A 135 -1.67 1.24 -15.68
N CYS A 136 -2.17 2.11 -14.80
CA CYS A 136 -3.60 2.46 -14.75
C CYS A 136 -4.12 3.02 -16.09
N ALA A 137 -3.27 3.74 -16.83
CA ALA A 137 -3.62 4.35 -18.11
C ALA A 137 -3.33 3.45 -19.33
N SER A 138 -2.32 2.57 -19.25
CA SER A 138 -1.83 1.83 -20.43
C SER A 138 -2.33 0.40 -20.55
N LEU A 139 -2.76 -0.25 -19.46
CA LEU A 139 -3.18 -1.65 -19.51
C LEU A 139 -4.51 -1.83 -20.24
N ASP A 140 -4.54 -2.75 -21.19
CA ASP A 140 -5.76 -3.16 -21.90
C ASP A 140 -6.71 -3.96 -20.97
N PRO A 141 -8.04 -3.84 -21.08
CA PRO A 141 -8.98 -4.58 -20.22
C PRO A 141 -8.77 -6.09 -20.19
N ASP A 142 -8.52 -6.74 -21.34
CA ASP A 142 -8.31 -8.19 -21.39
C ASP A 142 -6.99 -8.58 -20.73
N GLU A 143 -5.97 -7.73 -20.86
CA GLU A 143 -4.70 -7.91 -20.18
C GLU A 143 -4.85 -7.80 -18.66
N ARG A 144 -5.64 -6.83 -18.17
CA ARG A 144 -5.93 -6.68 -16.73
C ARG A 144 -6.57 -7.94 -16.16
N GLU A 145 -7.60 -8.47 -16.82
CA GLU A 145 -8.29 -9.69 -16.37
C GLU A 145 -7.35 -10.89 -16.32
N ARG A 146 -6.53 -11.08 -17.37
CA ARG A 146 -5.52 -12.14 -17.39
C ARG A 146 -4.51 -12.01 -16.26
N LEU A 147 -3.97 -10.81 -16.04
CA LEU A 147 -2.99 -10.56 -14.98
C LEU A 147 -3.59 -10.88 -13.60
N VAL A 148 -4.79 -10.39 -13.31
CA VAL A 148 -5.49 -10.66 -12.05
C VAL A 148 -5.77 -12.16 -11.87
N ALA A 149 -6.22 -12.86 -12.91
CA ALA A 149 -6.47 -14.30 -12.86
C ALA A 149 -5.19 -15.13 -12.64
N SER A 150 -4.04 -14.62 -13.08
CA SER A 150 -2.73 -15.29 -12.96
C SER A 150 -1.95 -14.93 -11.70
N LEU A 151 -2.53 -14.12 -10.81
CA LEU A 151 -1.84 -13.57 -9.64
C LEU A 151 -1.40 -14.66 -8.65
N ASP A 152 -0.09 -14.87 -8.51
CA ASP A 152 0.51 -15.72 -7.48
C ASP A 152 1.60 -14.97 -6.71
N ASN A 153 1.25 -14.46 -5.53
CA ASN A 153 2.18 -13.73 -4.68
C ASN A 153 3.36 -14.60 -4.21
N THR A 154 3.16 -15.91 -4.04
CA THR A 154 4.24 -16.83 -3.62
C THR A 154 5.27 -16.94 -4.73
N TYR A 155 4.82 -17.05 -5.98
CA TYR A 155 5.70 -17.03 -7.14
C TYR A 155 6.46 -15.70 -7.25
N LEU A 156 5.77 -14.56 -7.14
CA LEU A 156 6.40 -13.23 -7.25
C LEU A 156 7.47 -13.00 -6.18
N LEU A 157 7.21 -13.39 -4.93
CA LEU A 157 8.20 -13.30 -3.85
C LEU A 157 9.42 -14.21 -4.09
N ARG A 158 9.20 -15.43 -4.60
CA ARG A 158 10.30 -16.34 -4.97
C ARG A 158 11.15 -15.74 -6.09
N ALA A 159 10.54 -15.20 -7.13
CA ALA A 159 11.25 -14.55 -8.23
C ALA A 159 12.10 -13.36 -7.74
N ALA A 160 11.57 -12.55 -6.80
CA ALA A 160 12.33 -11.49 -6.17
C ALA A 160 13.55 -12.02 -5.38
N ILE A 161 13.37 -13.08 -4.59
CA ILE A 161 14.45 -13.72 -3.83
C ILE A 161 15.51 -14.31 -4.76
N ASP A 162 15.11 -14.99 -5.84
CA ASP A 162 16.04 -15.58 -6.79
C ASP A 162 16.85 -14.49 -7.51
N THR A 163 16.22 -13.38 -7.89
CA THR A 163 16.91 -12.19 -8.42
C THR A 163 17.96 -11.65 -7.42
N MET A 164 17.61 -11.59 -6.13
CA MET A 164 18.57 -11.17 -5.09
C MET A 164 19.72 -12.15 -4.93
N ARG A 165 19.46 -13.46 -4.99
CA ARG A 165 20.49 -14.52 -4.89
C ARG A 165 21.45 -14.47 -6.07
N GLU A 166 20.93 -14.31 -7.28
CA GLU A 166 21.74 -14.14 -8.49
C GLU A 166 22.64 -12.91 -8.38
N ARG A 167 22.08 -11.75 -8.03
CA ARG A 167 22.88 -10.53 -7.85
C ARG A 167 23.93 -10.65 -6.75
N LEU A 168 23.60 -11.33 -5.65
CA LEU A 168 24.55 -11.53 -4.56
C LEU A 168 25.75 -12.39 -4.99
N ALA A 169 25.55 -13.37 -5.86
CA ALA A 169 26.63 -14.19 -6.40
C ALA A 169 27.68 -13.37 -7.19
N HIS A 170 27.26 -12.25 -7.78
CA HIS A 170 28.10 -11.32 -8.54
C HIS A 170 28.44 -10.04 -7.78
N ALA A 171 28.16 -9.94 -6.47
CA ALA A 171 28.23 -8.66 -5.74
C ALA A 171 29.64 -8.09 -5.54
N LEU A 172 30.67 -8.90 -5.80
CA LEU A 172 32.09 -8.52 -5.68
C LEU A 172 32.82 -8.47 -7.04
N GLU A 173 32.10 -8.76 -8.13
CA GLU A 173 32.58 -8.56 -9.50
C GLU A 173 32.31 -7.12 -9.95
#